data_AF-A0AAD5U7Y1-F1
#
_entry.id   AF-A0AAD5U7Y1-F1
#
_cell.length_a   1.000
_cell.length_b   1.000
_cell.length_c   1.000
_cell.angle_alpha   90.00
_cell.angle_beta   90.00
_cell.angle_gamma   90.00
#
_symmetry.space_group_name_H-M   'P 1'
#
loop_
_entity.id
_entity.type
_entity.pdbx_description
1 polymer ?
#
loop_
_entity_poly.entity_id
_entity_poly.type
_entity_poly.pdbx_seq_one_letter_code
_entity_poly.pdbx_strand_id
1 'polypeptide(L)'
;MTTMLRSEELKINLEEIKKKIPNNVRLVAVSKTKPIEDILSIYNCGQRHFGENVQELVEKAEVLPKDINWHFIGTLQSNKAKALAAVPNLFLVETLGFLLIFSVVDISFTGSVKAANSLNKACEIRKEKLKVYIQVNTSGEESKSGINPNDAVQFAKHVITECHFLDLAGLMTIGFANPDLPNMKNPDFEVFFSFGTI
;
A
#
# COMPACT_ATOMS: atom_id res chain seq x y z
N MET A 1 2.11 -20.48 23.82
CA MET A 1 1.15 -21.03 22.84
C MET A 1 1.95 -21.75 21.77
N THR A 2 1.67 -23.03 21.51
CA THR A 2 2.42 -23.83 20.52
C THR A 2 2.13 -23.35 19.09
N THR A 3 3.11 -23.40 18.20
CA THR A 3 3.01 -22.95 16.79
C THR A 3 1.84 -23.57 16.04
N MET A 4 1.44 -24.81 16.37
CA MET A 4 0.27 -25.48 15.79
C MET A 4 -1.06 -24.79 16.13
N LEU A 5 -1.22 -24.26 17.35
CA LEU A 5 -2.44 -23.55 17.74
C LEU A 5 -2.55 -22.21 16.99
N ARG A 6 -1.42 -21.52 16.80
CA ARG A 6 -1.37 -20.23 16.10
C ARG A 6 -1.67 -20.37 14.61
N SER A 7 -1.08 -21.37 13.95
CA SER A 7 -1.35 -21.62 12.53
C SER A 7 -2.82 -21.91 12.29
N GLU A 8 -3.46 -22.71 13.14
CA GLU A 8 -4.88 -23.04 13.00
C GLU A 8 -5.79 -21.84 13.20
N GLU A 9 -5.53 -21.03 14.23
CA GLU A 9 -6.23 -19.77 14.48
C GLU A 9 -6.20 -18.84 13.25
N LEU A 10 -5.03 -18.68 12.64
CA LEU A 10 -4.86 -17.84 11.45
C LEU A 10 -5.68 -18.33 10.26
N LYS A 11 -5.76 -19.64 10.07
CA LYS A 11 -6.55 -20.25 8.98
C LYS A 11 -8.03 -20.00 9.20
N ILE A 12 -8.52 -20.23 10.42
CA ILE A 12 -9.92 -19.98 10.79
C ILE A 12 -10.27 -18.52 10.53
N ASN A 13 -9.43 -17.58 10.99
CA ASN A 13 -9.65 -16.15 10.78
C ASN A 13 -9.67 -15.77 9.29
N LEU A 14 -8.76 -16.33 8.49
CA LEU A 14 -8.72 -16.08 7.04
C LEU A 14 -10.02 -16.55 6.37
N GLU A 15 -10.48 -17.75 6.69
CA GLU A 15 -11.70 -18.32 6.10
C GLU A 15 -12.95 -17.54 6.52
N GLU A 16 -13.03 -17.09 7.77
CA GLU A 16 -14.13 -16.23 8.23
C GLU A 16 -14.15 -14.88 7.52
N ILE A 17 -12.99 -14.26 7.29
CA ILE A 17 -12.90 -12.99 6.55
C ILE A 17 -13.29 -13.20 5.09
N LYS A 18 -12.78 -14.26 4.44
CA LYS A 18 -13.10 -14.58 3.03
C LYS A 18 -14.60 -14.78 2.80
N LYS A 19 -15.33 -15.31 3.78
CA LYS A 19 -16.80 -15.47 3.70
C LYS A 19 -17.57 -14.14 3.78
N LYS A 20 -16.97 -13.09 4.37
CA LYS A 20 -17.60 -11.78 4.59
C LYS A 20 -17.32 -10.79 3.46
N ILE A 21 -16.24 -11.00 2.69
CA ILE A 21 -15.86 -10.11 1.60
C ILE A 21 -16.54 -10.51 0.28
N PRO A 22 -17.04 -9.54 -0.51
CA PRO A 22 -17.52 -9.80 -1.86
C PRO A 22 -16.41 -10.30 -2.80
N ASN A 23 -16.78 -11.06 -3.83
CA ASN A 23 -15.84 -11.62 -4.81
C ASN A 23 -15.05 -10.57 -5.61
N ASN A 24 -15.55 -9.34 -5.71
CA ASN A 24 -14.86 -8.23 -6.39
C ASN A 24 -13.92 -7.45 -5.47
N VAL A 25 -13.75 -7.87 -4.21
CA VAL A 25 -12.84 -7.25 -3.24
C VAL A 25 -11.59 -8.10 -3.07
N ARG A 26 -10.41 -7.48 -3.19
CA ARG A 26 -9.13 -8.14 -2.89
C ARG A 26 -8.81 -8.02 -1.42
N LEU A 27 -8.62 -9.16 -0.74
CA LEU A 27 -8.06 -9.20 0.60
C LEU A 27 -6.53 -9.08 0.57
N VAL A 28 -6.00 -8.03 1.21
CA VAL A 28 -4.56 -7.87 1.46
C VAL A 28 -4.28 -8.15 2.93
N ALA A 29 -3.48 -9.18 3.23
CA ALA A 29 -3.13 -9.54 4.60
C ALA A 29 -1.93 -8.69 5.07
N VAL A 30 -2.14 -7.79 6.03
CA VAL A 30 -1.06 -6.95 6.57
C VAL A 30 -0.18 -7.77 7.51
N SER A 31 1.07 -8.01 7.10
CA SER A 31 2.00 -8.92 7.78
C SER A 31 3.20 -8.24 8.44
N LYS A 32 3.28 -6.89 8.40
CA LYS A 32 4.29 -6.13 9.14
C LYS A 32 4.33 -6.55 10.60
N THR A 33 5.53 -6.69 11.14
CA THR A 33 5.83 -7.20 12.49
C THR A 33 5.40 -8.64 12.78
N LYS A 34 4.91 -9.38 11.79
CA LYS A 34 4.56 -10.80 11.91
C LYS A 34 5.70 -11.70 11.43
N PRO A 35 5.91 -12.85 12.10
CA PRO A 35 6.96 -13.77 11.73
C PRO A 35 6.62 -14.52 10.43
N ILE A 36 7.63 -15.11 9.79
CA ILE A 36 7.51 -15.81 8.50
C ILE A 36 6.51 -16.99 8.59
N GLU A 37 6.45 -17.66 9.73
CA GLU A 37 5.58 -18.81 9.97
C GLU A 37 4.08 -18.42 9.91
N ASP A 38 3.73 -17.23 10.38
CA ASP A 38 2.37 -16.70 10.29
C ASP A 38 1.99 -16.44 8.81
N ILE A 39 2.92 -15.89 8.03
CA ILE A 39 2.73 -15.62 6.60
C ILE A 39 2.56 -16.94 5.83
N LEU A 40 3.45 -17.92 6.07
CA LEU A 40 3.38 -19.24 5.42
C LEU A 40 2.09 -19.98 5.78
N SER A 41 1.60 -19.85 7.01
CA SER A 41 0.36 -20.49 7.45
C SER A 41 -0.84 -20.09 6.59
N ILE A 42 -1.01 -18.80 6.30
CA ILE A 42 -2.12 -18.31 5.47
C ILE A 42 -1.82 -18.35 3.98
N TYR A 43 -0.54 -18.26 3.58
CA TYR A 43 -0.10 -18.49 2.21
C TYR A 43 -0.48 -19.89 1.72
N ASN A 44 -0.29 -20.91 2.57
CA ASN A 44 -0.67 -22.30 2.27
C ASN A 44 -2.19 -22.49 2.14
N CYS A 45 -2.99 -21.54 2.63
CA CYS A 45 -4.45 -21.47 2.43
C CYS A 45 -4.85 -20.60 1.23
N GLY A 46 -3.91 -20.36 0.31
CA GLY A 46 -4.16 -19.62 -0.93
C GLY A 46 -4.08 -18.10 -0.81
N GLN A 47 -3.74 -17.54 0.35
CA GLN A 47 -3.47 -16.10 0.44
C GLN A 47 -2.24 -15.76 -0.41
N ARG A 48 -2.31 -14.71 -1.22
CA ARG A 48 -1.20 -14.26 -2.08
C ARG A 48 -0.86 -12.80 -1.93
N HIS A 49 -1.80 -11.95 -1.50
CA HIS A 49 -1.57 -10.52 -1.34
C HIS A 49 -1.19 -10.20 0.11
N PHE A 50 -0.01 -9.61 0.31
CA PHE A 50 0.52 -9.28 1.64
C PHE A 50 1.02 -7.84 1.70
N GLY A 51 0.68 -7.15 2.78
CA GLY A 51 1.05 -5.75 3.02
C GLY A 51 2.22 -5.61 3.99
N GLU A 52 3.28 -4.92 3.58
CA GLU A 52 4.53 -4.76 4.34
C GLU A 52 5.12 -3.35 4.32
N ASN A 53 6.06 -3.11 5.26
CA ASN A 53 6.99 -1.98 5.23
C ASN A 53 8.28 -2.35 4.49
N VAL A 54 9.07 -1.38 4.02
CA VAL A 54 10.16 -1.62 3.06
C VAL A 54 11.25 -2.57 3.58
N GLN A 55 11.65 -2.47 4.84
CA GLN A 55 12.72 -3.30 5.39
C GLN A 55 12.28 -4.77 5.48
N GLU A 56 11.17 -5.02 6.16
CA GLU A 56 10.60 -6.38 6.28
C GLU A 56 10.23 -6.96 4.91
N LEU A 57 9.74 -6.14 3.97
CA LEU A 57 9.38 -6.58 2.63
C LEU A 57 10.58 -7.14 1.88
N VAL A 58 11.72 -6.45 1.88
CA VAL A 58 12.93 -6.90 1.18
C VAL A 58 13.42 -8.23 1.77
N GLU A 59 13.51 -8.30 3.11
CA GLU A 59 13.97 -9.49 3.82
C GLU A 59 13.02 -10.69 3.60
N LYS A 60 11.70 -10.47 3.74
CA LYS A 60 10.67 -11.50 3.57
C LYS A 60 10.56 -11.96 2.12
N ALA A 61 10.65 -11.05 1.15
CA ALA A 61 10.59 -11.40 -0.27
C ALA A 61 11.76 -12.28 -0.72
N GLU A 62 12.91 -12.22 -0.04
CA GLU A 62 14.06 -13.08 -0.34
C GLU A 62 13.80 -14.54 0.02
N VAL A 63 13.15 -14.80 1.16
CA VAL A 63 13.00 -16.15 1.72
C VAL A 63 11.64 -16.79 1.49
N LEU A 64 10.60 -16.00 1.21
CA LEU A 64 9.25 -16.49 0.97
C LEU A 64 8.99 -16.84 -0.51
N PRO A 65 7.90 -17.59 -0.80
CA PRO A 65 7.49 -17.94 -2.16
C PRO A 65 7.41 -16.73 -3.11
N LYS A 66 7.91 -16.91 -4.33
CA LYS A 66 8.09 -15.83 -5.32
C LYS A 66 6.79 -15.44 -6.06
N ASP A 67 5.72 -16.20 -5.87
CA ASP A 67 4.38 -15.92 -6.38
C ASP A 67 3.53 -15.10 -5.40
N ILE A 68 4.08 -14.69 -4.25
CA ILE A 68 3.44 -13.68 -3.39
C ILE A 68 3.37 -12.35 -4.14
N ASN A 69 2.23 -11.66 -4.02
CA ASN A 69 2.05 -10.30 -4.47
C ASN A 69 2.29 -9.35 -3.30
N TRP A 70 3.45 -8.68 -3.28
CA TRP A 70 3.78 -7.75 -2.20
C TRP A 70 3.15 -6.38 -2.43
N HIS A 71 2.48 -5.88 -1.41
CA HIS A 71 1.96 -4.53 -1.31
C HIS A 71 2.83 -3.75 -0.34
N PHE A 72 3.44 -2.66 -0.80
CA PHE A 72 4.10 -1.72 0.09
C PHE A 72 3.08 -0.72 0.62
N ILE A 73 2.87 -0.75 1.94
CA ILE A 73 1.87 0.07 2.65
C ILE A 73 2.52 0.96 3.72
N GLY A 74 3.84 1.11 3.67
CA GLY A 74 4.62 1.92 4.59
C GLY A 74 4.91 3.32 4.05
N THR A 75 5.61 4.13 4.84
CA THR A 75 6.12 5.43 4.39
C THR A 75 7.34 5.24 3.50
N LEU A 76 7.31 5.77 2.27
CA LEU A 76 8.48 5.75 1.39
C LEU A 76 9.58 6.67 1.95
N GLN A 77 10.75 6.10 2.20
CA GLN A 77 11.94 6.85 2.58
C GLN A 77 12.77 7.16 1.34
N SER A 78 13.32 8.37 1.25
CA SER A 78 14.05 8.86 0.06
C SER A 78 15.19 7.94 -0.39
N ASN A 79 15.87 7.26 0.55
CA ASN A 79 16.98 6.35 0.29
C ASN A 79 16.57 4.88 0.07
N LYS A 80 15.28 4.53 0.15
CA LYS A 80 14.80 3.14 0.06
C LYS A 80 14.08 2.80 -1.25
N ALA A 81 13.82 3.79 -2.12
CA ALA A 81 13.13 3.57 -3.39
C ALA A 81 13.79 2.49 -4.27
N LYS A 82 15.13 2.49 -4.38
CA LYS A 82 15.89 1.48 -5.16
C LYS A 82 15.73 0.06 -4.60
N ALA A 83 15.84 -0.10 -3.28
CA ALA A 83 15.70 -1.40 -2.64
C ALA A 83 14.28 -1.96 -2.84
N LEU A 84 13.27 -1.09 -2.71
CA LEU A 84 11.88 -1.46 -2.94
C LEU A 84 11.64 -1.88 -4.40
N ALA A 85 12.09 -1.07 -5.37
CA ALA A 85 11.90 -1.35 -6.79
C ALA A 85 12.58 -2.65 -7.27
N ALA A 86 13.66 -3.06 -6.60
CA ALA A 86 14.40 -4.29 -6.89
C ALA A 86 13.67 -5.58 -6.47
N VAL A 87 12.60 -5.49 -5.68
CA VAL A 87 11.80 -6.67 -5.29
C VAL A 87 10.99 -7.15 -6.49
N PRO A 88 11.27 -8.34 -7.05
CA PRO A 88 10.70 -8.75 -8.34
C PRO A 88 9.17 -8.81 -8.32
N ASN A 89 8.62 -9.44 -7.28
CA ASN A 89 7.20 -9.63 -7.06
C ASN A 89 6.56 -8.51 -6.21
N LEU A 90 7.14 -7.31 -6.22
CA LEU A 90 6.45 -6.10 -5.77
C LEU A 90 5.28 -5.82 -6.71
N PHE A 91 4.07 -6.00 -6.20
CA PHE A 91 2.83 -5.91 -6.95
C PHE A 91 2.29 -4.48 -6.98
N LEU A 92 2.34 -3.77 -5.85
CA LEU A 92 1.71 -2.46 -5.69
C LEU A 92 2.40 -1.63 -4.60
N VAL A 93 2.60 -0.34 -4.84
CA VAL A 93 2.91 0.67 -3.80
C VAL A 93 1.65 1.45 -3.51
N GLU A 94 1.12 1.36 -2.29
CA GLU A 94 -0.18 1.95 -1.95
C GLU A 94 -0.08 3.39 -1.40
N THR A 95 1.13 3.83 -1.08
CA THR A 95 1.38 5.03 -0.26
C THR A 95 2.05 6.17 -1.03
N LEU A 96 1.93 6.20 -2.36
CA LEU A 96 2.55 7.26 -3.14
C LEU A 96 1.89 8.60 -2.82
N GLY A 97 2.67 9.64 -2.52
CA GLY A 97 2.13 10.97 -2.22
C GLY A 97 2.85 11.74 -1.13
N PHE A 98 3.78 11.12 -0.41
CA PHE A 98 4.62 11.82 0.57
C PHE A 98 5.97 11.12 0.68
N LEU A 99 6.96 11.84 1.22
CA LEU A 99 8.33 11.35 1.34
C LEU A 99 8.86 11.57 2.75
N LEU A 100 9.54 10.56 3.31
CA LEU A 100 10.30 10.74 4.54
C LEU A 100 11.77 11.05 4.21
N ILE A 101 12.24 12.20 4.70
CA ILE A 101 13.59 12.74 4.55
C ILE A 101 14.16 12.97 5.96
N PHE A 102 15.18 12.22 6.37
CA PHE A 102 15.80 12.36 7.71
C PHE A 102 14.78 12.45 8.87
N SER A 103 13.80 11.54 8.90
CA SER A 103 12.71 11.49 9.88
C SER A 103 11.67 12.62 9.80
N VAL A 104 11.80 13.53 8.84
CA VAL A 104 10.79 14.55 8.53
C VAL A 104 9.90 14.05 7.41
N VAL A 105 8.58 14.10 7.62
CA VAL A 105 7.60 13.77 6.59
C VAL A 105 7.32 15.03 5.78
N ASP A 106 7.61 14.99 4.47
CA ASP A 106 7.26 16.04 3.51
C ASP A 106 5.98 15.63 2.77
N ILE A 107 4.86 16.18 3.22
CA ILE A 107 3.52 16.02 2.62
C ILE A 107 3.16 17.15 1.66
N SER A 108 4.09 18.09 1.40
CA SER A 108 3.84 19.16 0.43
C SER A 108 3.69 18.57 -0.98
N PHE A 109 2.98 19.26 -1.87
CA PHE A 109 2.91 18.88 -3.28
C PHE A 109 4.30 18.62 -3.89
N THR A 110 5.29 19.44 -3.53
CA THR A 110 6.67 19.25 -3.99
C THR A 110 7.32 17.99 -3.42
N GLY A 111 7.00 17.63 -2.19
CA GLY A 111 7.41 16.38 -1.54
C GLY A 111 6.80 15.16 -2.23
N SER A 112 5.51 15.23 -2.58
CA SER A 112 4.80 14.20 -3.35
C SER A 112 5.45 13.98 -4.72
N VAL A 113 5.74 15.05 -5.45
CA VAL A 113 6.42 15.00 -6.75
C VAL A 113 7.82 14.37 -6.62
N LYS A 114 8.59 14.74 -5.59
CA LYS A 114 9.90 14.11 -5.31
C LYS A 114 9.76 12.62 -5.01
N ALA A 115 8.75 12.21 -4.25
CA ALA A 115 8.48 10.80 -3.96
C ALA A 115 8.21 10.01 -5.25
N ALA A 116 7.31 10.51 -6.09
CA ALA A 116 6.95 9.91 -7.37
C ALA A 116 8.16 9.81 -8.30
N ASN A 117 8.92 10.89 -8.48
CA ASN A 117 10.08 10.92 -9.36
C ASN A 117 11.20 9.97 -8.87
N SER A 118 11.41 9.89 -7.55
CA SER A 118 12.39 8.97 -6.96
C SER A 118 12.02 7.51 -7.19
N LEU A 119 10.76 7.15 -6.95
CA LEU A 119 10.26 5.79 -7.20
C LEU A 119 10.26 5.45 -8.69
N ASN A 120 9.82 6.37 -9.54
CA ASN A 120 9.82 6.22 -11.00
C ASN A 120 11.23 5.91 -11.51
N LYS A 121 12.23 6.71 -11.12
CA LYS A 121 13.63 6.48 -11.48
C LYS A 121 14.14 5.13 -10.98
N ALA A 122 13.77 4.74 -9.76
CA ALA A 122 14.15 3.44 -9.21
C ALA A 122 13.53 2.27 -10.00
N CYS A 123 12.35 2.46 -10.60
CA CYS A 123 11.64 1.43 -11.36
C CYS A 123 12.13 1.27 -12.81
N GLU A 124 13.09 2.05 -13.27
CA GLU A 124 13.73 1.88 -14.59
C GLU A 124 14.31 0.47 -14.80
N ILE A 125 14.70 -0.20 -13.72
CA ILE A 125 15.22 -1.58 -13.74
C ILE A 125 14.14 -2.64 -13.98
N ARG A 126 12.85 -2.29 -13.86
CA ARG A 126 11.73 -3.23 -13.95
C ARG A 126 11.31 -3.40 -15.40
N LYS A 127 10.90 -4.63 -15.75
CA LYS A 127 10.37 -4.94 -17.09
C LYS A 127 8.96 -4.40 -17.30
N GLU A 128 8.17 -4.38 -16.23
CA GLU A 128 6.79 -3.89 -16.23
C GLU A 128 6.68 -2.66 -15.33
N LYS A 129 5.75 -1.77 -15.67
CA LYS A 129 5.44 -0.61 -14.84
C LYS A 129 4.99 -1.06 -13.46
N LEU A 130 5.49 -0.39 -12.42
CA LEU A 130 5.07 -0.66 -11.06
C LEU A 130 3.71 0.01 -10.82
N LYS A 131 2.71 -0.77 -10.40
CA LYS A 131 1.42 -0.22 -10.00
C LYS A 131 1.58 0.63 -8.75
N VAL A 132 0.89 1.76 -8.72
CA VAL A 132 0.87 2.66 -7.58
C VAL A 132 -0.56 3.11 -7.28
N TYR A 133 -0.87 3.25 -5.99
CA TYR A 133 -1.97 4.07 -5.53
C TYR A 133 -1.44 5.37 -4.94
N ILE A 134 -2.20 6.44 -5.13
CA ILE A 134 -1.96 7.71 -4.46
C ILE A 134 -2.64 7.67 -3.09
N GLN A 135 -1.87 7.85 -2.02
CA GLN A 135 -2.43 8.02 -0.69
C GLN A 135 -2.89 9.45 -0.50
N VAL A 136 -4.18 9.62 -0.25
CA VAL A 136 -4.81 10.91 0.02
C VAL A 136 -5.20 10.95 1.50
N ASN A 137 -4.97 12.09 2.14
CA ASN A 137 -5.45 12.34 3.48
C ASN A 137 -6.92 12.78 3.42
N THR A 138 -7.85 11.84 3.64
CA THR A 138 -9.30 12.10 3.64
C THR A 138 -9.87 12.44 5.02
N SER A 139 -9.08 12.30 6.10
CA SER A 139 -9.59 12.46 7.47
C SER A 139 -9.73 13.93 7.90
N GLY A 140 -9.08 14.86 7.19
CA GLY A 140 -9.01 16.28 7.55
C GLY A 140 -8.03 16.58 8.69
N GLU A 141 -7.35 15.58 9.25
CA GLU A 141 -6.32 15.78 10.28
C GLU A 141 -4.96 16.07 9.65
N GLU A 142 -4.35 17.22 9.96
CA GLU A 142 -3.01 17.59 9.45
C GLU A 142 -1.90 16.60 9.87
N SER A 143 -2.11 15.85 10.95
CA SER A 143 -1.14 14.88 11.48
C SER A 143 -1.07 13.57 10.66
N LYS A 144 -2.04 13.32 9.77
CA LYS A 144 -2.12 12.09 8.98
C LYS A 144 -1.33 12.24 7.68
N SER A 145 -0.71 11.14 7.26
CA SER A 145 0.02 11.09 6.00
C SER A 145 -0.93 11.01 4.80
N GLY A 146 -0.42 11.43 3.65
CA GLY A 146 -1.15 11.47 2.39
C GLY A 146 -1.20 12.88 1.81
N ILE A 147 -1.44 12.95 0.51
CA ILE A 147 -1.60 14.22 -0.19
C ILE A 147 -2.92 14.90 0.22
N ASN A 148 -2.93 16.23 0.23
CA ASN A 148 -4.18 16.97 0.40
C ASN A 148 -5.15 16.62 -0.74
N PRO A 149 -6.46 16.41 -0.46
CA PRO A 149 -7.46 16.14 -1.49
C PRO A 149 -7.47 17.15 -2.64
N ASN A 150 -7.22 18.43 -2.35
CA ASN A 150 -7.21 19.49 -3.37
C ASN A 150 -6.06 19.35 -4.37
N ASP A 151 -4.96 18.71 -3.97
CA ASP A 151 -3.78 18.51 -4.80
C ASP A 151 -3.79 17.13 -5.50
N ALA A 152 -4.69 16.23 -5.11
CA ALA A 152 -4.70 14.84 -5.55
C ALA A 152 -4.84 14.68 -7.07
N VAL A 153 -5.75 15.46 -7.69
CA VAL A 153 -5.96 15.42 -9.15
C VAL A 153 -4.73 15.93 -9.91
N GLN A 154 -4.12 17.01 -9.44
CA GLN A 154 -2.91 17.55 -10.07
C GLN A 154 -1.74 16.57 -9.94
N PHE A 155 -1.61 15.93 -8.79
CA PHE A 155 -0.57 14.92 -8.57
C PHE A 155 -0.81 13.66 -9.39
N ALA A 156 -2.06 13.20 -9.53
CA ALA A 156 -2.40 12.10 -10.43
C ALA A 156 -1.98 12.39 -11.88
N LYS A 157 -2.24 13.61 -12.38
CA LYS A 157 -1.79 14.04 -13.71
C LYS A 157 -0.27 13.97 -13.83
N HIS A 158 0.47 14.46 -12.83
CA HIS A 158 1.93 14.36 -12.79
C HIS A 158 2.41 12.90 -12.86
N VAL A 159 1.80 11.99 -12.10
CA VAL A 159 2.16 10.55 -12.14
C VAL A 159 1.90 9.96 -13.53
N ILE A 160 0.76 10.27 -14.15
CA ILE A 160 0.39 9.75 -15.47
C ILE A 160 1.33 10.28 -16.57
N THR A 161 1.66 11.58 -16.56
CA THR A 161 2.41 12.21 -17.66
C THR A 161 3.92 12.09 -17.50
N GLU A 162 4.45 12.18 -16.28
CA GLU A 162 5.90 12.26 -16.03
C GLU A 162 6.53 10.96 -15.53
N CYS A 163 5.73 10.03 -14.96
CA CYS A 163 6.27 8.82 -14.34
C CYS A 163 6.08 7.58 -15.22
N HIS A 164 6.88 7.48 -16.30
CA HIS A 164 6.73 6.44 -17.31
C HIS A 164 6.93 4.99 -16.82
N PHE A 165 7.60 4.76 -15.69
CA PHE A 165 7.79 3.44 -15.08
C PHE A 165 6.74 3.11 -14.00
N LEU A 166 5.79 4.01 -13.75
CA LEU A 166 4.69 3.82 -12.83
C LEU A 166 3.37 3.67 -13.58
N ASP A 167 2.48 2.86 -13.04
CA ASP A 167 1.11 2.68 -13.52
C ASP A 167 0.14 3.10 -12.41
N LEU A 168 -0.55 4.23 -12.61
CA LEU A 168 -1.50 4.75 -11.63
C LEU A 168 -2.76 3.86 -11.63
N ALA A 169 -2.87 2.99 -10.63
CA ALA A 169 -3.91 1.97 -10.56
C ALA A 169 -5.10 2.38 -9.68
N GLY A 170 -5.01 3.47 -8.92
CA GLY A 170 -6.07 3.90 -8.01
C GLY A 170 -5.61 4.83 -6.89
N LEU A 171 -6.42 4.88 -5.83
CA LEU A 171 -6.24 5.73 -4.65
C LEU A 171 -6.22 4.88 -3.38
N MET A 172 -5.63 5.42 -2.32
CA MET A 172 -5.59 4.83 -0.99
C MET A 172 -5.87 5.90 0.06
N THR A 173 -6.54 5.53 1.15
CA THR A 173 -6.63 6.36 2.36
C THR A 173 -6.54 5.47 3.60
N ILE A 174 -5.94 6.01 4.66
CA ILE A 174 -5.97 5.40 6.00
C ILE A 174 -7.32 5.67 6.68
N GLY A 175 -8.02 6.72 6.25
CA GLY A 175 -9.29 7.16 6.80
C GLY A 175 -9.22 7.73 8.21
N PHE A 176 -10.39 8.05 8.76
CA PHE A 176 -10.55 8.47 10.15
C PHE A 176 -10.68 7.26 11.09
N ALA A 177 -10.23 7.38 12.34
CA ALA A 177 -10.17 6.28 13.31
C ALA A 177 -11.53 5.78 13.84
N ASN A 178 -12.65 6.31 13.36
CA ASN A 178 -14.00 5.93 13.79
C ASN A 178 -14.96 5.76 12.59
N PRO A 179 -14.85 4.65 11.83
CA PRO A 179 -15.68 4.40 10.65
C PRO A 179 -17.07 3.83 10.98
N ASP A 180 -17.30 3.37 12.22
CA ASP A 180 -18.49 2.58 12.60
C ASP A 180 -19.67 3.47 13.02
N LEU A 181 -20.16 4.28 12.08
CA LEU A 181 -21.50 4.84 12.16
C LEU A 181 -22.45 3.90 11.40
N PRO A 182 -23.23 3.04 12.07
CA PRO A 182 -24.14 2.13 11.39
C PRO A 182 -25.09 2.90 10.46
N ASN A 183 -25.19 2.44 9.21
CA ASN A 183 -26.01 3.02 8.12
C ASN A 183 -25.52 4.35 7.52
N MET A 184 -24.28 4.79 7.79
CA MET A 184 -23.70 5.92 7.07
C MET A 184 -22.69 5.46 6.03
N LYS A 185 -22.69 6.11 4.86
CA LYS A 185 -21.61 5.96 3.89
C LYS A 185 -20.32 6.43 4.53
N ASN A 186 -19.23 5.69 4.32
CA ASN A 186 -17.94 6.09 4.86
C ASN A 186 -17.54 7.46 4.26
N PRO A 187 -17.38 8.51 5.10
CA PRO A 187 -17.11 9.87 4.63
C PRO A 187 -15.78 9.97 3.88
N ASP A 188 -14.81 9.11 4.16
CA ASP A 188 -13.53 9.06 3.45
C ASP A 188 -13.71 8.70 1.97
N PHE A 189 -14.67 7.84 1.64
CA PHE A 189 -14.96 7.48 0.24
C PHE A 189 -15.72 8.59 -0.51
N GLU A 190 -16.50 9.42 0.18
CA GLU A 190 -17.15 10.58 -0.45
C GLU A 190 -16.11 11.58 -0.96
N VAL A 191 -14.97 11.73 -0.25
CA VAL A 191 -13.84 12.52 -0.74
C VAL A 191 -13.32 11.97 -2.07
N PHE A 192 -13.20 10.65 -2.22
CA PHE A 192 -12.75 10.05 -3.48
C PHE A 192 -13.75 10.24 -4.61
N PHE A 193 -15.04 10.09 -4.35
CA PHE A 193 -16.07 10.32 -5.37
C PHE A 193 -16.11 11.78 -5.84
N SER A 194 -15.65 12.73 -5.01
CA SER A 194 -15.59 14.15 -5.38
C SER A 194 -14.56 14.47 -6.48
N PHE A 195 -13.57 13.60 -6.71
CA PHE A 195 -12.53 13.85 -7.72
C PHE A 195 -13.00 13.68 -9.17
N GLY A 196 -14.14 13.00 -9.39
CA GLY A 196 -14.63 12.68 -10.73
C GLY A 196 -13.73 11.69 -11.50
N THR A 197 -13.94 11.58 -12.81
CA THR A 197 -13.09 10.78 -13.70
C THR A 197 -11.94 11.65 -14.20
N ILE A 198 -10.70 11.23 -13.94
CA ILE A 198 -9.46 11.90 -14.35
C ILE A 198 -9.00 11.39 -15.71
#